data_AF-A0A7I4CE14-F1
#
_entry.id   AF-A0A7I4CE14-F1
#
_cell.length_a   1.000
_cell.length_b   1.000
_cell.length_c   1.000
_cell.angle_alpha   90.00
_cell.angle_beta   90.00
_cell.angle_gamma   90.00
#
_symmetry.space_group_name_H-M   'P 1'
#
loop_
_entity.id
_entity.type
_entity.pdbx_description
1 polymer ?
#
loop_
_entity_poly.entity_id
_entity_poly.type
_entity_poly.pdbx_seq_one_letter_code
_entity_poly.pdbx_strand_id
1 'polypeptide(L)'
;MRNQVIELTDTSEIGEIIMDDSPESDDSPMAPPLTRRLSSTSRAQENMKKFFTSASRTISNAVQRNHEELKDSEDLIEEEIPILAELGPAALFRYHLNDWLQIVLVILLWLLCFLVPPFQRHVGEKNFATPELRYPFKSNTIPFQAVPVIAVFVPLVVIVGIFIKRRNFRDLHHALLGLLTAVALTALITDAVKVGIGRPRPHFYARCFGGTLAQPNYDPVTGNVICVATAKEMKEAYKSFPSGHTSWTFAGLSYLAMYMAGKLSIFDRKGHSWKVLPIIVVMLCATFVGVTRIDDYWHHWTDVCTGASIGTLTAYFCYRQHFRSLFDDLPHSTYDYIPVGSVPRATQIKSKRSVSAPPENSSFDNSSYDKTSYDVEQGRVTDSFDHK
;
A
#
# COMPACT_ATOMS: atom_id res chain seq x y z
N MET A 1 -16.21 10.10 -15.03
CA MET A 1 -16.71 11.08 -16.03
C MET A 1 -16.72 10.37 -17.37
N ARG A 2 -17.88 10.30 -18.03
CA ARG A 2 -18.07 9.77 -19.39
C ARG A 2 -17.49 10.75 -20.40
N ASN A 3 -16.64 10.31 -21.31
CA ASN A 3 -16.37 10.98 -22.58
C ASN A 3 -16.71 9.95 -23.67
N GLN A 4 -17.95 9.99 -24.18
CA GLN A 4 -18.32 10.63 -25.46
C GLN A 4 -17.55 10.07 -26.65
N VAL A 5 -18.21 9.10 -27.27
CA VAL A 5 -18.01 8.54 -28.61
C VAL A 5 -18.14 9.69 -29.63
N ILE A 6 -17.12 9.90 -30.45
CA ILE A 6 -17.24 10.70 -31.67
C ILE A 6 -17.56 9.70 -32.79
N GLU A 7 -18.82 9.70 -33.19
CA GLU A 7 -19.37 8.95 -34.32
C GLU A 7 -19.08 9.77 -35.59
N LEU A 8 -18.17 9.28 -36.44
CA LEU A 8 -17.96 9.83 -37.79
C LEU A 8 -18.87 9.08 -38.76
N THR A 9 -20.08 9.60 -38.94
CA THR A 9 -21.01 9.17 -39.98
C THR A 9 -20.93 10.11 -41.19
N ASP A 10 -20.56 9.46 -42.29
CA ASP A 10 -21.04 9.61 -43.66
C ASP A 10 -20.94 10.92 -44.45
N THR A 11 -20.25 10.77 -45.57
CA THR A 11 -20.28 11.63 -46.75
C THR A 11 -21.57 11.40 -47.54
N SER A 12 -22.47 12.38 -47.60
CA SER A 12 -23.24 12.73 -48.81
C SER A 12 -24.31 13.76 -48.46
N GLU A 13 -24.23 14.96 -49.03
CA GLU A 13 -25.41 15.67 -49.53
C GLU A 13 -25.00 16.79 -50.49
N ILE A 14 -25.64 16.74 -51.66
CA ILE A 14 -25.58 17.66 -52.79
C ILE A 14 -26.86 18.50 -52.73
N GLY A 15 -26.79 19.79 -53.10
CA GLY A 15 -27.95 20.65 -53.37
C GLY A 15 -27.68 22.07 -52.91
N GLU A 16 -27.24 22.99 -53.76
CA GLU A 16 -28.07 23.77 -54.71
C GLU A 16 -29.08 24.68 -53.99
N ILE A 17 -29.02 25.99 -54.28
CA ILE A 17 -30.07 27.04 -54.26
C ILE A 17 -29.30 28.37 -54.14
N ILE A 18 -29.37 29.26 -55.16
CA ILE A 18 -30.02 30.59 -55.14
C ILE A 18 -30.13 31.05 -56.61
N MET A 19 -31.37 31.13 -57.12
CA MET A 19 -31.76 32.03 -58.22
C MET A 19 -32.29 33.33 -57.59
N ASP A 20 -31.97 34.47 -58.20
CA ASP A 20 -32.80 35.67 -58.08
C ASP A 20 -32.73 36.50 -59.39
N ASP A 21 -33.85 37.13 -59.73
CA ASP A 21 -34.29 37.61 -61.04
C ASP A 21 -33.76 39.01 -61.47
N SER A 22 -33.35 39.14 -62.75
CA SER A 22 -33.65 40.16 -63.80
C SER A 22 -33.56 41.71 -63.56
N PRO A 23 -33.45 42.60 -64.59
CA PRO A 23 -32.97 42.49 -66.00
C PRO A 23 -32.08 43.67 -66.52
N GLU A 24 -31.69 43.59 -67.80
CA GLU A 24 -31.49 44.66 -68.83
C GLU A 24 -30.09 45.03 -69.40
N SER A 25 -30.07 45.06 -70.75
CA SER A 25 -29.30 45.85 -71.75
C SER A 25 -28.01 45.32 -72.43
N ASP A 26 -28.21 44.91 -73.70
CA ASP A 26 -27.50 45.16 -74.98
C ASP A 26 -25.99 44.89 -75.29
N ASP A 27 -25.86 44.39 -76.54
CA ASP A 27 -24.76 44.45 -77.54
C ASP A 27 -23.61 43.41 -77.61
N SER A 28 -23.43 42.87 -78.83
CA SER A 28 -22.41 41.92 -79.36
C SER A 28 -21.15 42.68 -79.88
N PRO A 29 -20.03 42.09 -80.44
CA PRO A 29 -19.73 40.70 -80.82
C PRO A 29 -18.24 40.16 -80.65
N MET A 30 -18.08 38.82 -80.81
CA MET A 30 -16.96 37.98 -81.36
C MET A 30 -15.47 38.09 -80.94
N ALA A 31 -14.88 36.95 -80.47
CA ALA A 31 -13.45 36.56 -80.61
C ALA A 31 -13.23 35.00 -80.48
N PRO A 32 -12.18 34.38 -81.11
CA PRO A 32 -12.06 32.91 -81.32
C PRO A 32 -11.22 32.14 -80.25
N PRO A 33 -11.19 30.78 -80.26
CA PRO A 33 -11.01 29.98 -79.03
C PRO A 33 -9.59 29.45 -78.72
N LEU A 34 -9.30 29.39 -77.41
CA LEU A 34 -8.14 28.76 -76.74
C LEU A 34 -8.40 27.27 -76.46
N THR A 35 -8.11 26.35 -77.39
CA THR A 35 -8.39 24.90 -77.20
C THR A 35 -7.17 24.01 -76.97
N ARG A 36 -5.94 24.53 -76.87
CA ARG A 36 -4.74 23.67 -76.77
C ARG A 36 -4.12 23.49 -75.37
N ARG A 37 -4.68 24.07 -74.31
CA ARG A 37 -4.15 23.94 -72.93
C ARG A 37 -4.97 23.09 -71.96
N LEU A 38 -6.11 22.53 -72.37
CA LEU A 38 -7.07 21.84 -71.47
C LEU A 38 -6.94 20.31 -71.42
N SER A 39 -6.16 19.66 -72.30
CA SER A 39 -6.08 18.20 -72.38
C SER A 39 -5.00 17.56 -71.49
N SER A 40 -3.97 18.31 -71.08
CA SER A 40 -2.93 17.82 -70.18
C SER A 40 -3.35 17.86 -68.71
N THR A 41 -4.28 18.75 -68.36
CA THR A 41 -4.79 18.94 -66.99
C THR A 41 -5.80 17.85 -66.60
N SER A 42 -6.66 17.38 -67.51
CA SER A 42 -7.67 16.36 -67.16
C SER A 42 -7.06 14.98 -66.87
N ARG A 43 -6.02 14.58 -67.62
CA ARG A 43 -5.31 13.31 -67.42
C ARG A 43 -4.49 13.31 -66.13
N ALA A 44 -3.91 14.45 -65.78
CA ALA A 44 -3.22 14.64 -64.51
C ALA A 44 -4.21 14.58 -63.32
N GLN A 45 -5.39 15.20 -63.46
CA GLN A 45 -6.44 15.14 -62.44
C GLN A 45 -7.01 13.73 -62.25
N GLU A 46 -7.16 12.95 -63.31
CA GLU A 46 -7.68 11.57 -63.23
C GLU A 46 -6.68 10.61 -62.57
N ASN A 47 -5.39 10.73 -62.91
CA ASN A 47 -4.33 9.95 -62.29
C ASN A 47 -4.16 10.30 -60.80
N MET A 48 -4.30 11.58 -60.46
CA MET A 48 -4.27 12.04 -59.08
C MET A 48 -5.44 11.48 -58.28
N LYS A 49 -6.67 11.48 -58.83
CA LYS A 49 -7.83 10.83 -58.19
C LYS A 49 -7.58 9.34 -57.94
N LYS A 50 -7.10 8.59 -58.94
CA LYS A 50 -6.78 7.15 -58.79
C LYS A 50 -5.71 6.89 -57.71
N PHE A 51 -4.70 7.75 -57.63
CA PHE A 51 -3.66 7.67 -56.60
C PHE A 51 -4.24 7.88 -55.20
N PHE A 52 -5.05 8.92 -54.99
CA PHE A 52 -5.69 9.19 -53.70
C PHE A 52 -6.66 8.07 -53.28
N THR A 53 -7.43 7.50 -54.21
CA THR A 53 -8.32 6.37 -53.91
C THR A 53 -7.55 5.12 -53.52
N SER A 54 -6.42 4.85 -54.18
CA SER A 54 -5.54 3.71 -53.85
C SER A 54 -4.86 3.89 -52.49
N ALA A 55 -4.36 5.10 -52.20
CA ALA A 55 -3.74 5.44 -50.92
C ALA A 55 -4.76 5.35 -49.78
N SER A 56 -5.98 5.86 -49.97
CA SER A 56 -7.06 5.78 -48.98
C SER A 56 -7.46 4.33 -48.67
N ARG A 57 -7.59 3.47 -49.69
CA ARG A 57 -7.84 2.04 -49.47
C ARG A 57 -6.72 1.34 -48.72
N THR A 58 -5.47 1.69 -49.01
CA THR A 58 -4.30 1.10 -48.34
C THR A 58 -4.26 1.49 -46.87
N ILE A 59 -4.55 2.76 -46.56
CA ILE A 59 -4.63 3.27 -45.19
C ILE A 59 -5.80 2.62 -44.44
N SER A 60 -7.00 2.56 -45.06
CA SER A 60 -8.18 1.92 -44.47
C SER A 60 -7.92 0.45 -44.13
N ASN A 61 -7.32 -0.31 -45.05
CA ASN A 61 -6.96 -1.71 -44.82
C ASN A 61 -5.85 -1.90 -43.77
N ALA A 62 -4.99 -0.90 -43.55
CA ALA A 62 -3.98 -0.92 -42.50
C ALA A 62 -4.60 -0.60 -41.13
N VAL A 63 -5.51 0.38 -41.07
CA VAL A 63 -6.27 0.73 -39.86
C VAL A 63 -7.16 -0.44 -39.42
N GLN A 64 -7.86 -1.08 -40.36
CA GLN A 64 -8.71 -2.24 -40.08
C GLN A 64 -7.90 -3.40 -39.49
N ARG A 65 -6.73 -3.71 -40.08
CA ARG A 65 -5.84 -4.77 -39.56
C ARG A 65 -5.30 -4.45 -38.17
N ASN A 66 -4.89 -3.21 -37.92
CA ASN A 66 -4.43 -2.80 -36.59
C ASN A 66 -5.56 -2.86 -35.56
N HIS A 67 -6.79 -2.53 -35.95
CA HIS A 67 -7.96 -2.62 -35.09
C HIS A 67 -8.33 -4.08 -34.77
N GLU A 68 -8.24 -4.98 -35.75
CA GLU A 68 -8.44 -6.42 -35.56
C GLU A 68 -7.35 -7.03 -34.67
N GLU A 69 -6.08 -6.66 -34.87
CA GLU A 69 -4.98 -7.11 -33.99
C GLU A 69 -5.12 -6.59 -32.55
N LEU A 70 -5.59 -5.36 -32.36
CA LEU A 70 -5.90 -4.81 -31.04
C LEU A 70 -7.05 -5.57 -30.38
N LYS A 71 -8.11 -5.85 -31.14
CA LYS A 71 -9.28 -6.57 -30.62
C LYS A 71 -8.94 -8.02 -30.26
N ASP A 72 -8.18 -8.73 -31.09
CA ASP A 72 -7.66 -10.06 -30.76
C ASP A 72 -6.77 -10.02 -29.51
N SER A 73 -6.00 -8.95 -29.31
CA SER A 73 -5.19 -8.79 -28.10
C SER A 73 -6.01 -8.48 -26.85
N GLU A 74 -7.08 -7.68 -26.97
CA GLU A 74 -8.03 -7.42 -25.88
C GLU A 74 -8.80 -8.71 -25.52
N ASP A 75 -9.28 -9.46 -26.50
CA ASP A 75 -10.00 -10.72 -26.30
C ASP A 75 -9.10 -11.77 -25.63
N LEU A 76 -7.82 -11.87 -26.03
CA LEU A 76 -6.84 -12.75 -25.38
C LEU A 76 -6.52 -12.33 -23.93
N ILE A 77 -6.50 -11.03 -23.65
CA ILE A 77 -6.30 -10.50 -22.29
C ILE A 77 -7.53 -10.78 -21.43
N GLU A 78 -8.74 -10.59 -21.97
CA GLU A 78 -10.00 -10.88 -21.27
C GLU A 78 -10.18 -12.36 -20.97
N GLU A 79 -9.63 -13.27 -21.78
CA GLU A 79 -9.70 -14.72 -21.56
C GLU A 79 -8.69 -15.24 -20.50
N GLU A 80 -7.53 -14.57 -20.32
CA GLU A 80 -6.52 -14.94 -19.31
C GLU A 80 -6.82 -14.43 -17.89
N ILE A 81 -7.45 -13.26 -17.75
CA ILE A 81 -7.84 -12.66 -16.47
C ILE A 81 -8.70 -13.57 -15.57
N PRO A 82 -9.72 -14.31 -16.07
CA PRO A 82 -10.54 -15.18 -15.22
C PRO A 82 -9.76 -16.38 -14.63
N ILE A 83 -8.69 -16.85 -15.26
CA ILE A 83 -7.92 -18.03 -14.80
C ILE A 83 -7.12 -17.71 -13.52
N LEU A 84 -6.69 -16.47 -13.35
CA LEU A 84 -5.96 -16.02 -12.15
C LEU A 84 -6.89 -15.67 -10.98
N ALA A 85 -8.15 -15.34 -11.27
CA ALA A 85 -9.16 -15.03 -10.29
C ALA A 85 -9.66 -16.26 -9.50
N GLU A 86 -9.28 -17.49 -9.87
CA GLU A 86 -9.75 -18.73 -9.24
C GLU A 86 -8.63 -19.68 -8.75
N LEU A 87 -7.55 -19.15 -8.15
CA LEU A 87 -6.65 -20.03 -7.40
C LEU A 87 -7.42 -20.73 -6.25
N GLY A 88 -7.58 -22.04 -6.34
CA GLY A 88 -8.14 -22.86 -5.28
C GLY A 88 -7.33 -22.77 -3.97
N PRO A 89 -7.91 -23.14 -2.80
CA PRO A 89 -7.29 -22.92 -1.50
C PRO A 89 -5.87 -23.50 -1.36
N ALA A 90 -5.62 -24.68 -1.92
CA ALA A 90 -4.30 -25.33 -1.88
C ALA A 90 -3.26 -24.61 -2.76
N ALA A 91 -3.67 -24.09 -3.92
CA ALA A 91 -2.79 -23.33 -4.80
C ALA A 91 -2.41 -21.99 -4.16
N LEU A 92 -3.39 -21.30 -3.56
CA LEU A 92 -3.16 -20.05 -2.84
C LEU A 92 -2.19 -20.24 -1.66
N PHE A 93 -2.39 -21.28 -0.86
CA PHE A 93 -1.48 -21.60 0.25
C PHE A 93 -0.05 -21.89 -0.21
N ARG A 94 0.12 -22.66 -1.30
CA ARG A 94 1.44 -22.95 -1.87
C ARG A 94 2.13 -21.70 -2.42
N TYR A 95 1.37 -20.80 -3.03
CA TYR A 95 1.91 -19.53 -3.54
C TYR A 95 2.47 -18.65 -2.40
N HIS A 96 1.76 -18.59 -1.27
CA HIS A 96 2.17 -17.84 -0.08
C HIS A 96 2.98 -18.65 0.93
N LEU A 97 3.57 -19.79 0.53
CA LEU A 97 4.31 -20.66 1.45
C LEU A 97 5.46 -19.91 2.16
N ASN A 98 6.15 -19.03 1.43
CA ASN A 98 7.23 -18.21 1.99
C ASN A 98 6.74 -17.26 3.09
N ASP A 99 5.54 -16.70 2.94
CA ASP A 99 4.96 -15.81 3.95
C ASP A 99 4.61 -16.58 5.23
N TRP A 100 4.11 -17.82 5.10
CA TRP A 100 3.88 -18.71 6.25
C TRP A 100 5.17 -19.12 6.95
N LEU A 101 6.21 -19.45 6.18
CA LEU A 101 7.53 -19.78 6.73
C LEU A 101 8.16 -18.57 7.44
N GLN A 102 7.95 -17.35 6.92
CA GLN A 102 8.38 -16.12 7.57
C GLN A 102 7.70 -15.96 8.94
N ILE A 103 6.41 -16.23 9.08
CA ILE A 103 5.72 -16.16 10.39
C ILE A 103 6.37 -17.12 11.38
N VAL A 104 6.65 -18.36 10.97
CA VAL A 104 7.32 -19.35 11.81
C VAL A 104 8.70 -18.86 12.23
N LEU A 105 9.49 -18.33 11.29
CA LEU A 105 10.81 -17.77 11.57
C LEU A 105 10.74 -16.62 12.58
N VAL A 106 9.80 -15.68 12.41
CA VAL A 106 9.60 -14.55 13.32
C VAL A 106 9.23 -15.04 14.73
N ILE A 107 8.37 -16.05 14.84
CA ILE A 107 8.03 -16.65 16.14
C ILE A 107 9.25 -17.31 16.78
N LEU A 108 10.08 -18.04 16.02
CA LEU A 108 11.31 -18.63 16.54
C LEU A 108 12.30 -17.57 17.04
N LEU A 109 12.47 -16.48 16.28
CA LEU A 109 13.28 -15.33 16.71
C LEU A 109 12.71 -14.66 17.97
N TRP A 110 11.39 -14.54 18.08
CA TRP A 110 10.75 -14.03 19.28
C TRP A 110 10.98 -14.93 20.49
N LEU A 111 10.89 -16.25 20.32
CA LEU A 111 11.18 -17.22 21.38
C LEU A 111 12.64 -17.14 21.85
N LEU A 112 13.58 -16.83 20.95
CA LEU A 112 14.99 -16.62 21.30
C LEU A 112 15.18 -15.44 22.26
N CYS A 113 14.33 -14.39 22.19
CA CYS A 113 14.39 -13.25 23.11
C CYS A 113 14.17 -13.65 24.58
N PHE A 114 13.53 -14.78 24.88
CA PHE A 114 13.34 -15.23 26.27
C PHE A 114 14.64 -15.71 26.92
N LEU A 115 15.58 -16.21 26.12
CA LEU A 115 16.89 -16.69 26.58
C LEU A 115 17.81 -15.52 26.98
N VAL A 116 17.63 -14.36 26.35
CA VAL A 116 18.47 -13.19 26.60
C VAL A 116 18.04 -12.49 27.91
N PRO A 117 18.97 -12.23 28.84
CA PRO A 117 18.69 -11.39 30.00
C PRO A 117 18.52 -9.91 29.56
N PRO A 118 17.55 -9.17 30.13
CA PRO A 118 17.41 -7.75 29.82
C PRO A 118 18.62 -6.98 30.33
N PHE A 119 18.96 -5.90 29.63
CA PHE A 119 19.94 -4.94 30.09
C PHE A 119 19.59 -4.46 31.50
N GLN A 120 20.57 -4.47 32.41
CA GLN A 120 20.36 -3.99 33.77
C GLN A 120 20.71 -2.51 33.82
N ARG A 121 19.71 -1.66 33.58
CA ARG A 121 19.87 -0.21 33.67
C ARG A 121 20.21 0.17 35.11
N HIS A 122 21.20 1.04 35.29
CA HIS A 122 21.61 1.52 36.62
C HIS A 122 20.44 2.15 37.38
N VAL A 123 20.28 1.75 38.65
CA VAL A 123 19.27 2.28 39.59
C VAL A 123 19.99 2.66 40.89
N GLY A 124 20.29 3.94 41.04
CA GLY A 124 21.04 4.47 42.18
C GLY A 124 20.19 5.17 43.23
N GLU A 125 20.85 5.81 44.20
CA GLU A 125 20.19 6.48 45.33
C GLU A 125 19.25 7.61 44.93
N LYS A 126 19.67 8.41 43.94
CA LYS A 126 18.84 9.50 43.41
C LYS A 126 17.52 8.99 42.80
N ASN A 127 17.52 7.78 42.26
CA ASN A 127 16.30 7.16 41.73
C ASN A 127 15.33 6.73 42.84
N PHE A 128 15.81 6.48 44.05
CA PHE A 128 14.95 6.17 45.21
C PHE A 128 14.23 7.41 45.73
N ALA A 129 14.82 8.59 45.57
CA ALA A 129 14.14 9.85 45.83
C ALA A 129 13.03 10.13 44.80
N THR A 130 13.07 9.54 43.60
CA THR A 130 12.01 9.72 42.60
C THR A 130 10.79 8.83 42.87
N PRO A 131 9.57 9.40 42.93
CA PRO A 131 8.35 8.62 43.19
C PRO A 131 8.02 7.58 42.10
N GLU A 132 8.55 7.75 40.89
CA GLU A 132 8.17 6.96 39.71
C GLU A 132 8.44 5.45 39.85
N LEU A 133 9.39 5.04 40.70
CA LEU A 133 9.79 3.65 40.90
C LEU A 133 9.31 3.05 42.24
N ARG A 134 8.55 3.81 43.02
CA ARG A 134 8.11 3.46 44.39
C ARG A 134 6.64 3.07 44.50
N TYR A 135 5.99 2.78 43.37
CA TYR A 135 4.62 2.30 43.38
C TYR A 135 4.51 0.91 44.03
N PRO A 136 3.37 0.61 44.67
CA PRO A 136 3.16 -0.71 45.27
C PRO A 136 3.09 -1.79 44.19
N PHE A 137 3.53 -3.00 44.55
CA PHE A 137 3.37 -4.16 43.68
C PHE A 137 1.91 -4.63 43.70
N LYS A 138 1.24 -4.57 42.54
CA LYS A 138 -0.13 -5.05 42.33
C LYS A 138 -0.17 -6.24 41.35
N SER A 139 -1.18 -7.07 41.49
CA SER A 139 -1.51 -8.09 40.48
C SER A 139 -1.93 -7.44 39.15
N ASN A 140 -1.89 -8.22 38.07
CA ASN A 140 -2.36 -7.75 36.76
C ASN A 140 -3.88 -7.90 36.67
N THR A 141 -4.59 -6.83 36.29
CA THR A 141 -6.02 -6.86 35.93
C THR A 141 -6.23 -7.76 34.71
N ILE A 142 -5.46 -7.53 33.64
CA ILE A 142 -5.40 -8.43 32.47
C ILE A 142 -4.18 -9.34 32.60
N PRO A 143 -4.34 -10.67 32.80
CA PRO A 143 -3.22 -11.59 32.85
C PRO A 143 -2.58 -11.75 31.46
N PHE A 144 -1.28 -12.07 31.41
CA PHE A 144 -0.55 -12.19 30.15
C PHE A 144 -1.16 -13.24 29.20
N GLN A 145 -1.70 -14.32 29.75
CA GLN A 145 -2.37 -15.40 29.00
C GLN A 145 -3.63 -14.93 28.27
N ALA A 146 -4.27 -13.85 28.73
CA ALA A 146 -5.43 -13.28 28.05
C ALA A 146 -5.05 -12.50 26.79
N VAL A 147 -3.79 -12.04 26.67
CA VAL A 147 -3.35 -11.20 25.55
C VAL A 147 -3.45 -11.94 24.21
N PRO A 148 -2.94 -13.17 24.03
CA PRO A 148 -3.13 -13.90 22.77
C PRO A 148 -4.61 -14.16 22.45
N VAL A 149 -5.45 -14.36 23.45
CA VAL A 149 -6.89 -14.55 23.26
C VAL A 149 -7.53 -13.28 22.67
N ILE A 150 -7.20 -12.11 23.24
CA ILE A 150 -7.73 -10.83 22.77
C ILE A 150 -7.12 -10.44 21.43
N ALA A 151 -5.82 -10.61 21.24
CA ALA A 151 -5.09 -10.14 20.06
C ALA A 151 -5.24 -11.06 18.84
N VAL A 152 -5.51 -12.35 19.03
CA VAL A 152 -5.60 -13.31 17.92
C VAL A 152 -6.99 -13.92 17.83
N PHE A 153 -7.49 -14.47 18.94
CA PHE A 153 -8.71 -15.27 18.91
C PHE A 153 -9.96 -14.42 18.65
N VAL A 154 -10.05 -13.23 19.26
CA VAL A 154 -11.16 -12.30 19.00
C VAL A 154 -11.19 -11.85 17.53
N PRO A 155 -10.09 -11.34 16.92
CA PRO A 155 -10.05 -11.07 15.49
C PRO A 155 -10.37 -12.28 14.61
N LEU A 156 -9.84 -13.46 14.95
CA LEU A 156 -10.09 -14.70 14.22
C LEU A 156 -11.59 -15.03 14.14
N VAL A 157 -12.31 -14.94 15.26
CA VAL A 157 -13.76 -15.20 15.31
C VAL A 157 -14.51 -14.24 14.38
N VAL A 158 -14.17 -12.95 14.38
CA VAL A 158 -14.83 -11.96 13.52
C VAL A 158 -14.51 -12.20 12.04
N ILE A 159 -13.25 -12.47 11.70
CA ILE A 159 -12.83 -12.79 10.33
C ILE A 159 -13.54 -14.04 9.82
N VAL A 160 -13.58 -15.11 10.61
CA VAL A 160 -14.27 -16.36 10.26
C VAL A 160 -15.78 -16.13 10.12
N GLY A 161 -16.39 -15.31 10.98
CA GLY A 161 -17.80 -14.93 10.84
C GLY A 161 -18.10 -14.23 9.51
N ILE A 162 -17.23 -13.31 9.08
CA ILE A 162 -17.33 -12.65 7.78
C ILE A 162 -17.14 -13.65 6.64
N PHE A 163 -16.19 -14.58 6.78
CA PHE A 163 -15.96 -15.65 5.81
C PHE A 163 -17.18 -16.58 5.66
N ILE A 164 -17.83 -17.00 6.75
CA ILE A 164 -19.02 -17.86 6.69
C ILE A 164 -20.12 -17.22 5.82
N LYS A 165 -20.26 -15.89 5.89
CA LYS A 165 -21.24 -15.12 5.11
C LYS A 165 -20.81 -14.90 3.66
N ARG A 166 -19.54 -14.55 3.41
CA ARG A 166 -19.05 -14.17 2.06
C ARG A 166 -18.49 -15.34 1.24
N ARG A 167 -18.13 -16.45 1.89
CA ARG A 167 -17.51 -17.65 1.30
C ARG A 167 -16.29 -17.36 0.41
N ASN A 168 -15.56 -16.28 0.71
CA ASN A 168 -14.37 -15.88 -0.04
C ASN A 168 -13.10 -16.37 0.66
N PHE A 169 -12.50 -17.44 0.12
CA PHE A 169 -11.28 -18.04 0.68
C PHE A 169 -10.05 -17.16 0.53
N ARG A 170 -9.92 -16.41 -0.57
CA ARG A 170 -8.81 -15.46 -0.77
C ARG A 170 -8.80 -14.42 0.33
N ASP A 171 -9.98 -13.88 0.63
CA ASP A 171 -10.14 -12.90 1.71
C ASP A 171 -9.75 -13.46 3.08
N LEU A 172 -10.25 -14.66 3.41
CA LEU A 172 -9.91 -15.34 4.67
C LEU A 172 -8.41 -15.57 4.77
N HIS A 173 -7.79 -16.11 3.71
CA HIS A 173 -6.36 -16.43 3.69
C HIS A 173 -5.51 -15.19 3.97
N HIS A 174 -5.75 -14.10 3.25
CA HIS A 174 -5.01 -12.85 3.42
C HIS A 174 -5.28 -12.16 4.77
N ALA A 175 -6.52 -12.24 5.28
CA ALA A 175 -6.87 -11.73 6.60
C ALA A 175 -6.12 -12.49 7.71
N LEU A 176 -6.00 -13.81 7.61
CA LEU A 176 -5.24 -14.62 8.56
C LEU A 176 -3.73 -14.37 8.46
N LEU A 177 -3.21 -14.34 7.24
CA LEU A 177 -1.79 -14.12 7.00
C LEU A 177 -1.35 -12.75 7.55
N GLY A 178 -2.12 -11.69 7.27
CA GLY A 178 -1.82 -10.36 7.79
C GLY A 178 -1.98 -10.23 9.30
N LEU A 179 -3.03 -10.82 9.89
CA LEU A 179 -3.25 -10.81 11.35
C LEU A 179 -2.10 -11.49 12.09
N LEU A 180 -1.73 -12.71 11.68
CA LEU A 180 -0.70 -13.51 12.33
C LEU A 180 0.68 -12.86 12.15
N THR A 181 0.96 -12.32 10.97
CA THR A 181 2.21 -11.57 10.71
C THR A 181 2.28 -10.33 11.57
N ALA A 182 1.19 -9.56 11.70
CA ALA A 182 1.16 -8.36 12.53
C ALA A 182 1.47 -8.66 13.99
N VAL A 183 0.79 -9.65 14.57
CA VAL A 183 0.99 -10.05 15.98
C VAL A 183 2.40 -10.62 16.19
N ALA A 184 2.88 -11.50 15.30
CA ALA A 184 4.21 -12.10 15.43
C ALA A 184 5.34 -11.08 15.30
N LEU A 185 5.26 -10.14 14.34
CA LEU A 185 6.25 -9.08 14.20
C LEU A 185 6.23 -8.13 15.40
N THR A 186 5.04 -7.72 15.86
CA THR A 186 4.93 -6.89 17.07
C THR A 186 5.49 -7.60 18.29
N ALA A 187 5.29 -8.91 18.42
CA ALA A 187 5.86 -9.72 19.49
C ALA A 187 7.40 -9.65 19.50
N LEU A 188 8.01 -9.95 18.35
CA LEU A 188 9.46 -9.89 18.18
C LEU A 188 10.01 -8.50 18.49
N ILE A 189 9.44 -7.45 17.88
CA ILE A 189 9.91 -6.07 18.07
C ILE A 189 9.81 -5.66 19.54
N THR A 190 8.67 -5.93 20.19
CA THR A 190 8.44 -5.54 21.58
C THR A 190 9.45 -6.21 22.51
N ASP A 191 9.62 -7.53 22.42
CA ASP A 191 10.49 -8.25 23.35
C ASP A 191 11.98 -8.00 23.07
N ALA A 192 12.38 -7.81 21.81
CA ALA A 192 13.73 -7.38 21.46
C ALA A 192 14.07 -6.01 22.08
N VAL A 193 13.16 -5.03 21.96
CA VAL A 193 13.34 -3.69 22.54
C VAL A 193 13.33 -3.75 24.07
N LYS A 194 12.46 -4.57 24.68
CA LYS A 194 12.43 -4.78 26.14
C LYS A 194 13.76 -5.27 26.68
N VAL A 195 14.34 -6.26 26.02
CA VAL A 195 15.62 -6.83 26.42
C VAL A 195 16.75 -5.82 26.21
N GLY A 196 16.74 -5.06 25.11
CA GLY A 196 17.76 -4.06 24.82
C GLY A 196 17.76 -2.86 25.76
N ILE A 197 16.57 -2.33 26.11
CA ILE A 197 16.46 -1.10 26.92
C ILE A 197 16.53 -1.38 28.42
N GLY A 198 15.91 -2.45 28.89
CA GLY A 198 16.02 -2.82 30.31
C GLY A 198 15.44 -1.79 31.27
N ARG A 199 14.34 -1.11 30.92
CA ARG A 199 13.76 -0.05 31.76
C ARG A 199 13.14 -0.66 33.03
N PRO A 200 13.49 -0.14 34.24
CA PRO A 200 12.81 -0.50 35.49
C PRO A 200 11.31 -0.20 35.44
N ARG A 201 10.48 -1.07 36.02
CA ARG A 201 9.02 -0.87 36.16
C ARG A 201 8.68 0.13 37.27
N PRO A 202 7.49 0.74 37.27
CA PRO A 202 7.09 1.67 38.32
C PRO A 202 7.06 1.09 39.75
N HIS A 203 6.91 -0.24 39.87
CA HIS A 203 6.94 -0.95 41.16
C HIS A 203 8.30 -1.63 41.43
N PHE A 204 9.38 -1.14 40.85
CA PHE A 204 10.72 -1.74 40.94
C PHE A 204 11.18 -1.92 42.40
N TYR A 205 11.10 -0.87 43.22
CA TYR A 205 11.57 -0.95 44.61
C TYR A 205 10.69 -1.85 45.47
N ALA A 206 9.37 -1.85 45.25
CA ALA A 206 8.47 -2.76 45.94
C ALA A 206 8.82 -4.23 45.66
N ARG A 207 9.26 -4.57 44.44
CA ARG A 207 9.79 -5.92 44.17
C ARG A 207 11.16 -6.15 44.78
N CYS A 208 12.10 -5.24 44.58
CA CYS A 208 13.49 -5.34 45.02
C CYS A 208 13.62 -5.69 46.53
N PHE A 209 12.72 -5.14 47.35
CA PHE A 209 12.74 -5.27 48.81
C PHE A 209 11.57 -6.08 49.39
N GLY A 210 10.90 -6.92 48.58
CA GLY A 210 9.88 -7.85 49.09
C GLY A 210 8.62 -7.18 49.65
N GLY A 211 8.20 -6.06 49.08
CA GLY A 211 6.97 -5.33 49.43
C GLY A 211 7.13 -4.31 50.56
N THR A 212 8.19 -4.41 51.36
CA THR A 212 8.55 -3.39 52.35
C THR A 212 9.46 -2.35 51.74
N LEU A 213 9.14 -1.06 51.89
CA LEU A 213 10.08 0.05 51.58
C LEU A 213 11.14 0.13 52.70
N ALA A 214 11.93 -0.92 52.84
CA ALA A 214 13.10 -0.94 53.71
C ALA A 214 14.13 0.09 53.22
N GLN A 215 15.04 0.48 54.11
CA GLN A 215 16.12 1.40 53.74
C GLN A 215 16.96 0.77 52.60
N PRO A 216 17.13 1.48 51.47
CA PRO A 216 17.82 0.93 50.32
C PRO A 216 19.32 0.80 50.61
N ASN A 217 19.88 -0.38 50.35
CA ASN A 217 21.32 -0.61 50.36
C ASN A 217 21.87 -0.45 48.95
N TYR A 218 23.02 0.21 48.84
CA TYR A 218 23.71 0.43 47.57
C TYR A 218 25.09 -0.22 47.58
N ASP A 219 25.49 -0.74 46.44
CA ASP A 219 26.84 -1.20 46.18
C ASP A 219 27.81 0.00 46.28
N PRO A 220 28.84 -0.06 47.15
CA PRO A 220 29.76 1.06 47.35
C PRO A 220 30.67 1.34 46.13
N VAL A 221 30.80 0.40 45.20
CA VAL A 221 31.62 0.51 43.99
C VAL A 221 30.77 0.96 42.80
N THR A 222 29.63 0.29 42.57
CA THR A 222 28.81 0.56 41.38
C THR A 222 27.68 1.56 41.62
N GLY A 223 27.36 1.86 42.88
CA GLY A 223 26.24 2.71 43.27
C GLY A 223 24.86 2.12 42.96
N ASN A 224 24.79 0.86 42.50
CA ASN A 224 23.53 0.19 42.19
C ASN A 224 22.84 -0.28 43.48
N VAL A 225 21.52 -0.29 43.46
CA VAL A 225 20.71 -0.87 44.54
C VAL A 225 20.92 -2.39 44.65
N ILE A 226 21.10 -2.87 45.89
CA ILE A 226 21.21 -4.28 46.22
C ILE A 226 19.81 -4.79 46.59
N CYS A 227 19.28 -5.72 45.78
CA CYS A 227 17.95 -6.29 45.97
C CYS A 227 17.99 -7.64 46.70
N VAL A 228 16.95 -7.90 47.50
CA VAL A 228 16.73 -9.18 48.19
C VAL A 228 15.93 -10.16 47.29
N ALA A 229 15.21 -9.62 46.31
CA ALA A 229 14.41 -10.39 45.36
C ALA A 229 15.22 -11.37 44.51
N THR A 230 14.56 -12.42 44.03
CA THR A 230 15.19 -13.43 43.19
C THR A 230 15.60 -12.86 41.82
N ALA A 231 16.59 -13.51 41.18
CA ALA A 231 17.03 -13.12 39.83
C ALA A 231 15.88 -13.13 38.80
N LYS A 232 14.90 -14.02 38.95
CA LYS A 232 13.71 -14.09 38.08
C LYS A 232 12.80 -12.87 38.26
N GLU A 233 12.56 -12.46 39.50
CA GLU A 233 11.75 -11.27 39.80
C GLU A 233 12.44 -10.00 39.30
N MET A 234 13.76 -9.91 39.49
CA MET A 234 14.55 -8.78 38.99
C MET A 234 14.61 -8.76 37.46
N LYS A 235 14.72 -9.91 36.80
CA LYS A 235 14.60 -10.01 35.33
C LYS A 235 13.28 -9.40 34.84
N GLU A 236 12.18 -9.60 35.56
CA GLU A 236 10.88 -9.03 35.20
C GLU A 236 10.75 -7.54 35.56
N ALA A 237 11.43 -7.10 36.63
CA ALA A 237 11.45 -5.72 37.07
C ALA A 237 12.11 -4.77 36.05
N TYR A 238 13.03 -5.26 35.21
CA TYR A 238 13.69 -4.50 34.14
C TYR A 238 12.98 -4.57 32.77
N LYS A 239 11.79 -5.15 32.68
CA LYS A 239 11.05 -5.34 31.40
C LYS A 239 9.87 -4.39 31.23
N SER A 240 10.04 -3.12 31.57
CA SER A 240 8.97 -2.11 31.49
C SER A 240 8.72 -1.61 30.06
N PHE A 241 9.75 -1.18 29.33
CA PHE A 241 9.55 -0.50 28.05
C PHE A 241 9.85 -1.41 26.85
N PRO A 242 9.00 -1.45 25.80
CA PRO A 242 7.61 -0.96 25.75
C PRO A 242 6.62 -1.96 26.39
N SER A 243 5.35 -1.60 26.54
CA SER A 243 4.36 -2.52 27.11
C SER A 243 3.95 -3.63 26.12
N GLY A 244 4.25 -4.89 26.48
CA GLY A 244 3.89 -6.06 25.65
C GLY A 244 2.39 -6.39 25.63
N HIS A 245 1.67 -6.15 26.72
CA HIS A 245 0.21 -6.31 26.73
C HIS A 245 -0.44 -5.33 25.76
N THR A 246 0.00 -4.06 25.82
CA THR A 246 -0.52 -3.01 24.95
C THR A 246 -0.14 -3.27 23.50
N SER A 247 1.13 -3.54 23.19
CA SER A 247 1.57 -3.67 21.80
C SER A 247 0.90 -4.84 21.08
N TRP A 248 0.85 -6.02 21.68
CA TRP A 248 0.19 -7.18 21.09
C TRP A 248 -1.31 -6.95 20.89
N THR A 249 -1.98 -6.38 21.90
CA THR A 249 -3.41 -6.08 21.81
C THR A 249 -3.70 -5.06 20.72
N PHE A 250 -2.90 -3.98 20.64
CA PHE A 250 -3.04 -2.99 19.57
C PHE A 250 -2.70 -3.56 18.20
N ALA A 251 -1.76 -4.51 18.06
CA ALA A 251 -1.49 -5.18 16.79
C ALA A 251 -2.72 -5.94 16.28
N GLY A 252 -3.28 -6.82 17.13
CA GLY A 252 -4.44 -7.62 16.77
C GLY A 252 -5.72 -6.80 16.54
N LEU A 253 -6.04 -5.91 17.48
CA LEU A 253 -7.29 -5.14 17.43
C LEU A 253 -7.23 -3.98 16.43
N SER A 254 -6.07 -3.33 16.22
CA SER A 254 -5.95 -2.35 15.13
C SER A 254 -6.07 -3.03 13.76
N TYR A 255 -5.47 -4.21 13.59
CA TYR A 255 -5.62 -4.99 12.36
C TYR A 255 -7.08 -5.34 12.11
N LEU A 256 -7.78 -5.85 13.13
CA LEU A 256 -9.22 -6.12 13.06
C LEU A 256 -10.02 -4.86 12.72
N ALA A 257 -9.72 -3.73 13.36
CA ALA A 257 -10.37 -2.45 13.11
C ALA A 257 -10.21 -2.02 11.64
N MET A 258 -9.00 -2.13 11.07
CA MET A 258 -8.76 -1.82 9.65
C MET A 258 -9.48 -2.82 8.72
N TYR A 259 -9.43 -4.11 9.03
CA TYR A 259 -10.14 -5.13 8.26
C TYR A 259 -11.66 -4.87 8.24
N MET A 260 -12.27 -4.61 9.40
CA MET A 260 -13.69 -4.26 9.49
C MET A 260 -14.01 -2.95 8.79
N ALA A 261 -13.14 -1.93 8.91
CA ALA A 261 -13.29 -0.65 8.22
C ALA A 261 -13.35 -0.82 6.70
N GLY A 262 -12.49 -1.69 6.15
CA GLY A 262 -12.52 -2.06 4.74
C GLY A 262 -13.81 -2.79 4.36
N LYS A 263 -14.25 -3.77 5.15
CA LYS A 263 -15.47 -4.55 4.86
C LYS A 263 -16.78 -3.76 4.95
N LEU A 264 -16.82 -2.75 5.81
CA LEU A 264 -17.95 -1.83 5.95
C LEU A 264 -17.87 -0.65 4.97
N SER A 265 -16.75 -0.48 4.28
CA SER A 265 -16.43 0.68 3.45
C SER A 265 -16.76 1.98 4.19
N ILE A 266 -16.08 2.22 5.32
CA ILE A 266 -16.40 3.35 6.21
C ILE A 266 -16.21 4.72 5.55
N PHE A 267 -15.35 4.80 4.53
CA PHE A 267 -15.08 6.02 3.75
C PHE A 267 -15.73 5.99 2.35
N ASP A 268 -16.83 5.27 2.17
CA ASP A 268 -17.58 5.19 0.89
C ASP A 268 -18.28 6.49 0.46
N ARG A 269 -17.99 7.61 1.13
CA ARG A 269 -18.56 8.95 0.91
C ARG A 269 -20.10 9.02 1.00
N LYS A 270 -20.76 7.98 1.51
CA LYS A 270 -22.23 7.95 1.71
C LYS A 270 -22.68 8.60 3.03
N GLY A 271 -21.74 8.97 3.91
CA GLY A 271 -22.05 9.68 5.16
C GLY A 271 -22.68 8.83 6.27
N HIS A 272 -22.61 7.49 6.20
CA HIS A 272 -23.19 6.60 7.21
C HIS A 272 -22.27 6.43 8.44
N SER A 273 -22.39 7.32 9.43
CA SER A 273 -21.53 7.35 10.62
C SER A 273 -21.62 6.12 11.54
N TRP A 274 -22.73 5.36 11.51
CA TRP A 274 -22.89 4.17 12.36
C TRP A 274 -21.81 3.09 12.09
N LYS A 275 -21.24 3.07 10.88
CA LYS A 275 -20.18 2.13 10.49
C LYS A 275 -18.89 2.33 11.28
N VAL A 276 -18.68 3.53 11.84
CA VAL A 276 -17.48 3.87 12.64
C VAL A 276 -17.58 3.31 14.07
N LEU A 277 -18.81 3.15 14.59
CA LEU A 277 -19.04 2.66 15.94
C LEU A 277 -18.34 1.32 16.26
N PRO A 278 -18.46 0.25 15.46
CA PRO A 278 -17.77 -1.01 15.74
C PRO A 278 -16.24 -0.85 15.73
N ILE A 279 -15.69 0.06 14.93
CA ILE A 279 -14.25 0.33 14.85
C ILE A 279 -13.78 1.00 16.14
N ILE A 280 -14.53 2.00 16.63
CA ILE A 280 -14.25 2.67 17.90
C ILE A 280 -14.31 1.70 19.07
N VAL A 281 -15.33 0.82 19.12
CA VAL A 281 -15.45 -0.18 20.20
C VAL A 281 -14.22 -1.09 20.26
N VAL A 282 -13.76 -1.60 19.11
CA VAL A 282 -12.55 -2.43 19.04
C VAL A 282 -11.32 -1.67 19.55
N MET A 283 -11.16 -0.41 19.19
CA MET A 283 -10.03 0.42 19.64
C MET A 283 -10.13 0.82 21.12
N LEU A 284 -11.34 1.01 21.66
CA LEU A 284 -11.56 1.23 23.08
C LEU A 284 -11.20 -0.01 23.90
N CYS A 285 -11.50 -1.21 23.42
CA CYS A 285 -11.05 -2.46 24.05
C CYS A 285 -9.52 -2.54 24.11
N ALA A 286 -8.83 -2.17 23.01
CA ALA A 286 -7.36 -2.13 23.00
C ALA A 286 -6.81 -1.11 24.01
N THR A 287 -7.42 0.08 24.04
CA THR A 287 -7.06 1.18 24.95
C THR A 287 -7.28 0.77 26.40
N PHE A 288 -8.38 0.09 26.71
CA PHE A 288 -8.67 -0.41 28.05
C PHE A 288 -7.56 -1.32 28.57
N VAL A 289 -7.08 -2.28 27.75
CA VAL A 289 -5.93 -3.12 28.11
C VAL A 289 -4.70 -2.27 28.43
N GLY A 290 -4.43 -1.25 27.63
CA GLY A 290 -3.32 -0.30 27.88
C GLY A 290 -3.48 0.47 29.20
N VAL A 291 -4.68 0.97 29.50
CA VAL A 291 -4.99 1.71 30.73
C VAL A 291 -4.74 0.83 31.96
N THR A 292 -5.15 -0.44 31.94
CA THR A 292 -4.89 -1.36 33.07
C THR A 292 -3.40 -1.49 33.40
N ARG A 293 -2.50 -1.30 32.43
CA ARG A 293 -1.04 -1.37 32.67
C ARG A 293 -0.51 -0.20 33.47
N ILE A 294 -1.18 0.93 33.40
CA ILE A 294 -0.88 2.13 34.18
C ILE A 294 -1.49 1.97 35.57
N ASP A 295 -2.77 1.57 35.65
CA ASP A 295 -3.52 1.42 36.91
C ASP A 295 -2.91 0.34 37.84
N ASP A 296 -2.40 -0.75 37.24
CA ASP A 296 -1.71 -1.83 37.94
C ASP A 296 -0.23 -1.46 38.25
N TYR A 297 0.25 -0.29 37.82
CA TYR A 297 1.64 0.17 37.95
C TYR A 297 2.68 -0.73 37.28
N TRP A 298 2.29 -1.50 36.26
CA TRP A 298 3.22 -2.36 35.53
C TRP A 298 4.05 -1.58 34.53
N HIS A 299 3.53 -0.48 34.02
CA HIS A 299 4.13 0.29 32.93
C HIS A 299 3.95 1.79 33.17
N HIS A 300 4.92 2.56 32.70
CA HIS A 300 4.76 4.01 32.58
C HIS A 300 3.84 4.31 31.39
N TRP A 301 3.18 5.47 31.41
CA TRP A 301 2.32 5.88 30.29
C TRP A 301 3.08 5.90 28.95
N THR A 302 4.37 6.27 28.96
CA THR A 302 5.25 6.22 27.77
C THR A 302 5.43 4.80 27.24
N ASP A 303 5.57 3.80 28.12
CA ASP A 303 5.68 2.40 27.70
C ASP A 303 4.40 1.93 26.99
N VAL A 304 3.23 2.41 27.46
CA VAL A 304 1.91 2.10 26.91
C VAL A 304 1.71 2.81 25.57
N CYS A 305 1.99 4.11 25.48
CA CYS A 305 1.90 4.85 24.22
C CYS A 305 2.81 4.27 23.14
N THR A 306 4.08 3.99 23.46
CA THR A 306 4.99 3.36 22.50
C THR A 306 4.53 1.96 22.12
N GLY A 307 4.04 1.17 23.08
CA GLY A 307 3.46 -0.15 22.79
C GLY A 307 2.30 -0.06 21.80
N ALA A 308 1.35 0.87 22.04
CA ALA A 308 0.24 1.12 21.14
C ALA A 308 0.70 1.54 19.74
N SER A 309 1.67 2.46 19.65
CA SER A 309 2.25 2.89 18.37
C SER A 309 2.90 1.73 17.61
N ILE A 310 3.72 0.91 18.27
CA ILE A 310 4.34 -0.27 17.62
C ILE A 310 3.25 -1.20 17.08
N GLY A 311 2.27 -1.56 17.91
CA GLY A 311 1.19 -2.47 17.50
C GLY A 311 0.37 -1.93 16.33
N THR A 312 -0.09 -0.68 16.41
CA THR A 312 -0.89 -0.06 15.33
C THR A 312 -0.10 0.11 14.04
N LEU A 313 1.18 0.51 14.11
CA LEU A 313 2.01 0.67 12.92
C LEU A 313 2.28 -0.68 12.24
N THR A 314 2.66 -1.71 13.01
CA THR A 314 2.86 -3.06 12.45
C THR A 314 1.56 -3.59 11.84
N ALA A 315 0.42 -3.43 12.53
CA ALA A 315 -0.88 -3.79 11.99
C ALA A 315 -1.19 -3.08 10.66
N TYR A 316 -0.86 -1.79 10.56
CA TYR A 316 -1.10 -1.01 9.35
C TYR A 316 -0.25 -1.54 8.18
N PHE A 317 1.06 -1.77 8.41
CA PHE A 317 1.93 -2.33 7.38
C PHE A 317 1.43 -3.70 6.90
N CYS A 318 1.10 -4.61 7.81
CA CYS A 318 0.61 -5.95 7.46
C CYS A 318 -0.78 -5.92 6.79
N TYR A 319 -1.66 -4.98 7.18
CA TYR A 319 -2.93 -4.78 6.49
C TYR A 319 -2.69 -4.33 5.05
N ARG A 320 -1.84 -3.31 4.84
CA ARG A 320 -1.54 -2.74 3.53
C ARG A 320 -0.77 -3.67 2.59
N GLN A 321 -0.14 -4.72 3.09
CA GLN A 321 0.48 -5.75 2.25
C GLN A 321 -0.55 -6.62 1.51
N HIS A 322 -1.77 -6.75 2.05
CA HIS A 322 -2.77 -7.67 1.51
C HIS A 322 -4.07 -6.99 1.07
N PHE A 323 -4.39 -5.84 1.64
CA PHE A 323 -5.61 -5.09 1.39
C PHE A 323 -5.34 -3.71 0.81
N ARG A 324 -6.27 -3.26 -0.03
CA ARG A 324 -6.29 -1.93 -0.61
C ARG A 324 -6.46 -0.84 0.45
N SER A 325 -6.19 0.41 0.08
CA SER A 325 -6.36 1.54 0.98
C SER A 325 -7.82 1.66 1.43
N LEU A 326 -8.04 2.09 2.67
CA LEU A 326 -9.38 2.36 3.17
C LEU A 326 -10.09 3.50 2.42
N PHE A 327 -9.33 4.32 1.70
CA PHE A 327 -9.81 5.45 0.91
C PHE A 327 -10.00 5.13 -0.58
N ASP A 328 -9.67 3.91 -1.02
CA ASP A 328 -9.92 3.47 -2.40
C ASP A 328 -11.41 3.20 -2.63
N ASP A 329 -11.83 3.11 -3.90
CA ASP A 329 -13.23 2.82 -4.25
C ASP A 329 -13.67 1.38 -3.89
N LEU A 330 -12.71 0.46 -3.75
CA LEU A 330 -12.92 -0.95 -3.40
C LEU A 330 -12.10 -1.33 -2.14
N PRO A 331 -12.34 -0.71 -0.97
CA PRO A 331 -11.52 -0.93 0.22
C PRO A 331 -11.77 -2.32 0.86
N HIS A 332 -12.81 -3.02 0.39
CA HIS A 332 -13.18 -4.35 0.83
C HIS A 332 -12.48 -5.47 0.06
N SER A 333 -11.77 -5.17 -1.04
CA SER A 333 -11.08 -6.17 -1.85
C SER A 333 -9.62 -6.33 -1.44
N THR A 334 -9.10 -7.53 -1.64
CA THR A 334 -7.65 -7.79 -1.59
C THR A 334 -6.97 -7.20 -2.83
N TYR A 335 -5.65 -7.14 -2.85
CA TYR A 335 -4.92 -6.91 -4.10
C TYR A 335 -5.15 -8.08 -5.08
N ASP A 336 -5.29 -7.76 -6.36
CA ASP A 336 -5.36 -8.76 -7.42
C ASP A 336 -3.91 -9.13 -7.78
N TYR A 337 -3.45 -10.28 -7.30
CA TYR A 337 -2.11 -10.76 -7.64
C TYR A 337 -2.14 -11.41 -9.02
N ILE A 338 -1.47 -10.78 -9.99
CA ILE A 338 -1.12 -11.41 -11.27
C ILE A 338 0.23 -12.12 -11.07
N PRO A 339 0.31 -13.46 -11.07
CA PRO A 339 1.58 -14.17 -10.95
C PRO A 339 2.46 -13.85 -12.16
N VAL A 340 3.58 -13.16 -11.94
CA VAL A 340 4.59 -12.94 -12.98
C VAL A 340 5.16 -14.30 -13.38
N GLY A 341 4.76 -14.79 -14.56
CA GLY A 341 5.06 -16.14 -15.06
C GLY A 341 3.83 -16.88 -15.61
N SER A 342 2.63 -16.35 -15.38
CA SER A 342 1.39 -16.81 -16.06
C SER A 342 1.15 -16.12 -17.40
N VAL A 343 1.93 -15.09 -17.74
CA VAL A 343 1.97 -14.49 -19.08
C VAL A 343 2.73 -15.45 -20.01
N PRO A 344 2.12 -16.02 -21.05
CA PRO A 344 2.78 -16.91 -21.99
C PRO A 344 4.03 -16.25 -22.58
N ARG A 345 5.10 -17.03 -22.80
CA ARG A 345 6.36 -16.57 -23.39
C ARG A 345 6.20 -15.86 -24.75
N ALA A 346 5.05 -16.01 -25.40
CA ALA A 346 4.67 -15.37 -26.65
C ALA A 346 4.65 -13.82 -26.56
N THR A 347 4.24 -13.25 -25.44
CA THR A 347 4.17 -11.78 -25.24
C THR A 347 5.54 -11.15 -25.03
N GLN A 348 6.53 -11.89 -24.49
CA GLN A 348 7.90 -11.40 -24.39
C GLN A 348 8.65 -11.34 -25.74
N ILE A 349 8.27 -12.17 -26.71
CA ILE A 349 8.90 -12.20 -28.04
C ILE A 349 8.41 -11.03 -28.90
N LYS A 350 7.14 -10.61 -28.78
CA LYS A 350 6.61 -9.45 -29.54
C LYS A 350 7.21 -8.12 -29.08
N SER A 351 7.47 -7.93 -27.78
CA SER A 351 8.13 -6.72 -27.27
C SER A 351 9.54 -6.53 -27.86
N LYS A 352 10.35 -7.60 -27.90
CA LYS A 352 11.72 -7.54 -28.47
C LYS A 352 11.77 -7.34 -29.98
N ARG A 353 10.72 -7.70 -30.73
CA ARG A 353 10.72 -7.59 -32.21
C ARG A 353 10.30 -6.22 -32.74
N SER A 354 9.77 -5.35 -31.87
CA SER A 354 9.34 -3.98 -32.23
C SER A 354 10.44 -2.91 -32.12
N VAL A 355 11.66 -3.28 -31.68
CA VAL A 355 12.78 -2.34 -31.45
C VAL A 355 13.98 -2.62 -32.37
N SER A 356 13.75 -2.92 -33.65
CA SER A 356 14.85 -3.02 -34.64
C SER A 356 14.60 -2.16 -35.88
N ALA A 357 15.20 -0.96 -35.82
CA ALA A 357 15.71 -0.07 -36.89
C ALA A 357 14.78 0.43 -38.02
N PRO A 358 14.72 1.76 -38.27
CA PRO A 358 14.17 2.33 -39.50
C PRO A 358 15.21 2.33 -40.65
N PRO A 359 14.79 2.33 -41.93
CA PRO A 359 15.70 2.37 -43.08
C PRO A 359 16.19 3.79 -43.38
N GLU A 360 17.43 3.88 -43.87
CA GLU A 360 18.11 5.09 -44.33
C GLU A 360 17.61 5.62 -45.71
N ASN A 361 17.73 6.95 -45.84
CA ASN A 361 17.87 7.81 -47.04
C ASN A 361 16.62 8.31 -47.82
N SER A 362 16.34 9.62 -47.73
CA SER A 362 16.89 10.63 -48.67
C SER A 362 16.40 12.09 -48.40
N SER A 363 17.39 12.95 -48.13
CA SER A 363 17.59 14.38 -48.52
C SER A 363 16.51 15.48 -48.51
N PHE A 364 16.91 16.60 -47.85
CA PHE A 364 16.59 18.03 -48.07
C PHE A 364 15.23 18.55 -47.54
N ASP A 365 15.10 19.69 -46.83
CA ASP A 365 16.00 20.83 -46.59
C ASP A 365 15.60 21.61 -45.32
N ASN A 366 16.54 22.37 -44.75
CA ASN A 366 16.41 23.18 -43.53
C ASN A 366 15.54 24.44 -43.73
N SER A 367 14.65 24.77 -42.78
CA SER A 367 14.68 26.10 -42.13
C SER A 367 13.75 26.19 -40.91
N SER A 368 14.29 26.77 -39.84
CA SER A 368 13.64 27.74 -38.95
C SER A 368 12.76 27.29 -37.77
N TYR A 369 13.31 27.63 -36.60
CA TYR A 369 12.68 28.04 -35.33
C TYR A 369 12.30 26.99 -34.28
N ASP A 370 13.29 26.83 -33.40
CA ASP A 370 13.26 27.08 -31.95
C ASP A 370 12.83 25.96 -30.99
N LYS A 371 13.84 25.45 -30.28
CA LYS A 371 13.78 24.54 -29.14
C LYS A 371 14.22 25.32 -27.91
N THR A 372 13.43 25.28 -26.84
CA THR A 372 13.97 25.43 -25.48
C THR A 372 13.64 24.17 -24.67
N SER A 373 14.70 23.42 -24.41
CA SER A 373 14.81 22.34 -23.42
C SER A 373 15.39 22.94 -22.15
N TYR A 374 14.92 22.49 -20.98
CA TYR A 374 15.64 22.64 -19.72
C TYR A 374 15.74 21.27 -19.06
N ASP A 375 16.93 20.68 -19.16
CA ASP A 375 17.41 19.64 -18.27
C ASP A 375 18.31 20.28 -17.20
N VAL A 376 18.17 19.77 -15.99
CA VAL A 376 18.90 20.13 -14.78
C VAL A 376 20.17 19.30 -14.72
N GLU A 377 21.34 19.94 -14.70
CA GLU A 377 22.61 19.26 -14.41
C GLU A 377 23.29 19.86 -13.17
N GLN A 378 23.87 18.94 -12.39
CA GLN A 378 24.62 19.15 -11.17
C GLN A 378 25.90 19.97 -11.40
N GLY A 379 26.27 20.77 -10.40
CA GLY A 379 27.57 21.45 -10.36
C GLY A 379 28.02 21.72 -8.94
N ARG A 380 28.95 20.90 -8.45
CA ARG A 380 29.86 21.19 -7.33
C ARG A 380 31.02 22.02 -7.92
N VAL A 381 31.41 23.13 -7.29
CA VAL A 381 32.80 23.64 -7.14
C VAL A 381 32.78 24.89 -6.24
N THR A 382 33.96 25.17 -5.73
CA THR A 382 34.43 25.87 -4.55
C THR A 382 34.45 27.40 -4.61
N ASP A 383 34.73 27.95 -3.43
CA ASP A 383 35.52 29.14 -3.10
C ASP A 383 34.81 30.49 -2.86
N SER A 384 34.87 30.86 -1.56
CA SER A 384 35.45 32.10 -1.02
C SER A 384 34.92 33.42 -1.59
N PHE A 385 34.25 34.23 -0.77
CA PHE A 385 34.82 35.50 -0.29
C PHE A 385 33.98 36.09 0.86
N ASP A 386 34.71 36.70 1.78
CA ASP A 386 34.33 37.39 3.01
C ASP A 386 33.46 38.65 2.85
N HIS A 387 32.96 39.11 4.01
CA HIS A 387 32.46 40.44 4.38
C HIS A 387 30.98 40.80 4.11
N LYS A 388 30.13 40.64 5.13
CA LYS A 388 29.84 41.71 6.12
C LYS A 388 29.06 41.18 7.32
#